data_AF-A0A1A5DBA4-F1
#
_entry.id   AF-A0A1A5DBA4-F1
#
_cell.length_a   1.000
_cell.length_b   1.000
_cell.length_c   1.000
_cell.angle_alpha   90.00
_cell.angle_beta   90.00
_cell.angle_gamma   90.00
#
_symmetry.space_group_name_H-M   'P 1'
#
loop_
_entity.id
_entity.type
_entity.pdbx_description
1 polymer ?
#
loop_
_entity_poly.entity_id
_entity_poly.type
_entity_poly.pdbx_seq_one_letter_code
_entity_poly.pdbx_strand_id
1 'polypeptide(L)'
;MDIQVEIESAEVVVKSGNSAKTGKPYQIREQKAYVTLPGQKYPQHIKVTLDDNAAPYAPGLYTVGPDSFYVGRFEDLQMRLRLVPLVKPVRQAS
;
A
#
# COMPACT_ATOMS: atom_id res chain seq x y z
N MET A 1 -10.19 11.66 9.21
CA MET A 1 -8.76 12.01 9.37
C MET A 1 -8.03 10.95 8.59
N ASP A 2 -7.62 11.31 7.38
CA ASP A 2 -7.28 10.30 6.38
C ASP A 2 -5.79 10.00 6.50
N ILE A 3 -5.45 8.71 6.59
CA ILE A 3 -4.06 8.26 6.57
C ILE A 3 -3.50 8.63 5.20
N GLN A 4 -2.49 9.51 5.18
CA GLN A 4 -1.82 9.90 3.95
C GLN A 4 -0.63 8.97 3.70
N VAL A 5 -0.56 8.43 2.49
CA VAL A 5 0.54 7.61 1.99
C VAL A 5 1.11 8.27 0.75
N GLU A 6 2.41 8.53 0.75
CA GLU A 6 3.14 9.08 -0.39
C GLU A 6 3.94 7.97 -1.08
N ILE A 7 3.76 7.83 -2.39
CA ILE A 7 4.58 6.98 -3.25
C ILE A 7 5.63 7.88 -3.88
N GLU A 8 6.91 7.60 -3.63
CA GLU A 8 8.02 8.39 -4.18
C GLU A 8 8.36 7.97 -5.61
N SER A 9 8.31 6.66 -5.90
CA SER A 9 8.66 6.11 -7.21
C SER A 9 7.79 4.91 -7.60
N ALA A 10 7.67 4.67 -8.91
CA ALA A 10 7.03 3.47 -9.46
C ALA A 10 7.95 2.23 -9.43
N GLU A 11 9.13 2.33 -8.83
CA GLU A 11 10.10 1.24 -8.76
C GLU A 11 9.57 0.08 -7.90
N VAL A 12 9.64 -1.14 -8.43
CA VAL A 12 9.21 -2.35 -7.74
C VAL A 12 10.41 -3.22 -7.44
N VAL A 13 10.59 -3.53 -6.15
CA VAL A 13 11.52 -4.56 -5.70
C VAL A 13 10.81 -5.90 -5.75
N VAL A 14 11.36 -6.83 -6.53
CA VAL A 14 10.83 -8.19 -6.65
C VAL A 14 11.67 -9.15 -5.81
N LYS A 15 11.01 -9.90 -4.94
CA LYS A 15 11.60 -11.03 -4.21
C LYS A 15 10.94 -12.32 -4.67
N SER A 16 11.71 -13.25 -5.19
CA SER A 16 11.21 -14.54 -5.67
C SER A 16 11.80 -15.70 -4.89
N GLY A 17 11.06 -16.80 -4.82
CA GLY A 17 11.55 -18.05 -4.25
C GLY A 17 10.56 -19.19 -4.45
N ASN A 18 10.88 -20.35 -3.90
CA ASN A 18 9.95 -21.49 -3.87
C ASN A 18 9.37 -21.61 -2.46
N SER A 19 8.05 -21.79 -2.37
CA SER A 19 7.38 -21.95 -1.08
C SER A 19 7.83 -23.25 -0.42
N ALA A 20 8.37 -23.16 0.81
CA ALA A 20 8.75 -24.35 1.58
C ALA A 20 7.54 -25.28 1.88
N LYS A 21 6.32 -24.72 1.89
CA LYS A 21 5.09 -25.48 2.20
C LYS A 21 4.52 -26.20 0.97
N THR A 22 4.58 -25.58 -0.21
CA THR A 22 3.90 -26.09 -1.41
C THR A 22 4.83 -26.45 -2.56
N GLY A 23 6.13 -26.11 -2.46
CA GLY A 23 7.11 -26.24 -3.54
C GLY A 23 6.90 -25.28 -4.72
N LYS A 24 5.80 -24.50 -4.73
CA LYS A 24 5.45 -23.63 -5.86
C LYS A 24 6.31 -22.35 -5.87
N PRO A 25 6.70 -21.85 -7.05
CA PRO A 25 7.37 -20.56 -7.16
C PRO A 25 6.41 -19.44 -6.70
N TYR A 26 6.95 -18.44 -6.03
CA TYR A 26 6.24 -17.24 -5.61
C TYR A 26 7.07 -15.99 -5.95
N GLN A 27 6.37 -14.87 -6.10
CA GLN A 27 6.99 -13.55 -6.24
C GLN A 27 6.28 -12.58 -5.30
N ILE A 28 7.05 -11.79 -4.55
CA ILE A 28 6.56 -10.69 -3.73
C ILE A 28 7.07 -9.41 -4.39
N ARG A 29 6.14 -8.53 -4.74
CA ARG A 29 6.42 -7.26 -5.40
C ARG A 29 6.17 -6.12 -4.41
N GLU A 30 7.21 -5.38 -4.04
CA GLU A 30 7.16 -4.33 -3.03
C GLU A 30 7.48 -2.96 -3.65
N GLN A 31 6.70 -1.92 -3.34
CA GLN A 31 7.05 -0.51 -3.58
C GLN A 31 7.39 0.18 -2.26
N LYS A 32 8.29 1.16 -2.32
CA LYS A 32 8.59 2.05 -1.18
C LYS A 32 7.52 3.14 -1.09
N ALA A 33 7.11 3.44 0.13
CA ALA A 33 6.17 4.53 0.40
C ALA A 33 6.45 5.17 1.76
N TYR A 34 5.86 6.33 2.02
CA TYR A 34 5.93 7.02 3.29
C TYR A 34 4.53 7.26 3.83
N VAL A 35 4.28 6.89 5.08
CA VAL A 35 2.99 7.11 5.75
C VAL A 35 3.09 8.20 6.79
N THR A 36 2.13 9.12 6.78
CA THR A 36 1.95 10.11 7.85
C THR A 36 0.91 9.59 8.83
N LEU A 37 1.33 9.32 10.07
CA LEU A 37 0.46 8.81 11.13
C LEU A 37 0.29 9.86 12.26
N PRO A 38 -0.87 9.92 12.92
CA PRO A 38 -1.06 10.74 14.10
C PRO A 38 -0.01 10.44 15.17
N GLY A 39 0.52 11.48 15.82
CA GLY A 39 1.54 11.35 16.87
C GLY A 39 2.97 11.13 16.36
N GLN A 40 3.18 10.89 15.06
CA GLN A 40 4.52 10.83 14.47
C GLN A 40 4.91 12.20 13.92
N LYS A 41 6.11 12.67 14.28
CA LYS A 41 6.62 13.97 13.83
C LYS A 41 6.93 14.01 12.33
N TYR A 42 7.36 12.87 11.77
CA TYR A 42 7.79 12.75 10.38
C TYR A 42 7.17 11.53 9.71
N PRO A 43 6.99 11.55 8.37
CA PRO A 43 6.55 10.38 7.62
C PRO A 43 7.46 9.17 7.87
N GLN A 44 6.84 8.00 8.02
CA GLN A 44 7.53 6.74 8.27
C GLN A 44 7.64 5.93 6.99
N HIS A 45 8.82 5.39 6.69
CA HIS A 45 9.00 4.52 5.54
C HIS A 45 8.26 3.20 5.73
N ILE A 46 7.48 2.80 4.73
CA ILE A 46 6.74 1.55 4.67
C ILE A 46 6.93 0.88 3.31
N LYS A 47 6.47 -0.37 3.21
CA LYS A 47 6.44 -1.11 1.96
C LYS A 47 5.01 -1.42 1.58
N VAL A 48 4.67 -1.19 0.32
CA VAL A 48 3.37 -1.55 -0.26
C VAL A 48 3.57 -2.82 -1.08
N THR A 49 2.97 -3.93 -0.64
CA THR A 49 3.01 -5.18 -1.39
C THR A 49 1.92 -5.20 -2.45
N LEU A 50 2.31 -5.23 -3.71
CA LEU A 50 1.40 -5.30 -4.85
C LEU A 50 0.75 -6.68 -4.92
N ASP A 51 -0.48 -6.72 -5.43
CA ASP A 51 -1.11 -7.99 -5.82
C ASP A 51 -0.44 -8.55 -7.08
N ASP A 52 -0.68 -9.83 -7.34
CA ASP A 52 -0.19 -10.50 -8.53
C ASP A 52 -0.73 -9.77 -9.77
N ASN A 53 0.18 -9.38 -10.66
CA ASN A 53 -0.10 -8.62 -11.88
C ASN A 53 -0.65 -7.18 -11.70
N ALA A 54 -0.77 -6.67 -10.47
CA ALA A 54 -1.18 -5.28 -10.26
C ALA A 54 -0.12 -4.30 -10.81
N ALA A 55 -0.58 -3.24 -11.48
CA ALA A 55 0.30 -2.14 -11.87
C ALA A 55 0.92 -1.48 -10.62
N PRO A 56 2.19 -1.04 -10.66
CA PRO A 56 2.76 -0.22 -9.60
C PRO A 56 1.96 1.08 -9.45
N TYR A 57 1.81 1.56 -8.22
CA TYR A 57 1.28 2.88 -7.96
C TYR A 57 2.23 3.93 -8.57
N ALA A 58 1.66 4.91 -9.25
CA ALA A 58 2.41 6.06 -9.74
C ALA A 58 2.83 6.96 -8.55
N PRO A 59 3.91 7.74 -8.68
CA PRO A 59 4.29 8.71 -7.66
C PRO A 59 3.15 9.68 -7.33
N GLY A 60 2.95 9.96 -6.05
CA GLY A 60 1.88 10.87 -5.60
C GLY A 60 1.33 10.55 -4.23
N LEU A 61 0.25 11.26 -3.88
CA LEU A 61 -0.43 11.14 -2.58
C LEU A 61 -1.67 10.25 -2.70
N TYR A 62 -1.76 9.33 -1.76
CA TYR A 62 -2.81 8.33 -1.66
C TYR A 62 -3.37 8.29 -0.24
N THR A 63 -4.49 7.61 -0.10
CA THR A 63 -5.01 7.16 1.18
C THR A 63 -5.32 5.66 1.14
N VAL A 64 -5.63 5.09 2.30
CA VAL A 64 -6.01 3.69 2.45
C VAL A 64 -7.37 3.48 1.79
N GLY A 65 -7.42 2.63 0.77
CA GLY A 65 -8.66 2.25 0.10
C GLY A 65 -9.51 1.30 0.95
N PRO A 66 -10.83 1.27 0.76
CA PRO A 66 -11.73 0.39 1.51
C PRO A 66 -11.41 -1.10 1.32
N ASP A 67 -10.91 -1.48 0.14
CA ASP A 67 -10.50 -2.86 -0.19
C ASP A 67 -9.22 -3.32 0.54
N SER A 68 -8.67 -2.46 1.40
CA SER A 68 -7.54 -2.82 2.25
C SER A 68 -7.93 -3.74 3.40
N PHE A 69 -9.21 -3.76 3.79
CA PHE A 69 -9.67 -4.48 4.97
C PHE A 69 -10.37 -5.79 4.59
N TYR A 70 -10.13 -6.84 5.37
CA TYR A 70 -10.79 -8.13 5.20
C TYR A 70 -10.92 -8.85 6.54
N VAL A 71 -11.85 -9.80 6.63
CA VAL A 71 -12.01 -10.65 7.81
C VAL A 71 -11.09 -11.86 7.66
N GLY A 72 -10.21 -12.04 8.65
CA GLY A 72 -9.27 -13.15 8.71
C GLY A 72 -9.96 -14.48 9.03
N ARG A 73 -9.19 -15.57 8.93
CA ARG A 73 -9.67 -16.94 9.24
C ARG A 73 -10.22 -17.07 10.67
N PHE A 74 -9.74 -16.25 11.60
CA PHE A 74 -10.13 -16.27 13.00
C PHE A 74 -11.12 -15.15 13.34
N GLU A 75 -11.86 -14.66 12.35
CA GLU A 75 -12.87 -13.60 12.49
C GLU A 75 -12.31 -12.26 12.97
N ASP A 76 -10.99 -12.07 12.89
CA ASP A 76 -10.29 -10.85 13.21
C ASP A 76 -10.25 -9.89 12.00
N LEU A 77 -10.37 -8.58 12.26
CA LEU A 77 -10.18 -7.57 11.21
C LEU A 77 -8.70 -7.49 10.86
N GLN A 78 -8.37 -7.83 9.61
CA GLN A 78 -7.02 -7.75 9.07
C GLN A 78 -6.94 -6.70 7.96
N MET A 79 -5.72 -6.29 7.64
CA MET A 79 -5.47 -5.35 6.54
C MET A 79 -4.36 -5.81 5.60
N ARG A 80 -4.54 -5.52 4.32
CA ARG A 80 -3.51 -5.53 3.28
C ARG A 80 -3.61 -4.20 2.54
N LEU A 81 -2.58 -3.38 2.64
CA LEU A 81 -2.62 -2.00 2.15
C LEU A 81 -2.90 -1.95 0.63
N ARG A 82 -4.07 -1.42 0.26
CA ARG A 82 -4.42 -1.00 -1.11
C ARG A 82 -4.70 0.49 -1.10
N LEU A 83 -4.20 1.21 -2.08
CA LEU A 83 -4.20 2.65 -2.08
C LEU A 83 -5.18 3.20 -3.10
N VAL A 84 -5.87 4.27 -2.74
CA VAL A 84 -6.68 5.08 -3.66
C VAL A 84 -6.12 6.50 -3.70
N PRO A 85 -6.14 7.18 -4.86
CA PRO A 85 -5.64 8.55 -4.96
C PRO A 85 -6.30 9.46 -3.92
N LEU A 86 -5.50 10.25 -3.22
CA LEU A 86 -6.02 11.26 -2.31
C LEU A 86 -6.57 12.42 -3.16
N VAL A 87 -7.88 12.41 -3.43
CA VAL A 87 -8.54 13.52 -4.11
C VAL A 87 -8.53 14.72 -3.18
N LYS A 88 -7.60 15.65 -3.39
CA LYS A 88 -7.69 16.96 -2.74
C LYS A 88 -8.91 17.67 -3.32
N PRO A 89 -9.87 18.14 -2.50
CA PRO A 89 -10.95 18.94 -3.03
C PRO A 89 -10.33 20.16 -3.72
N VAL A 90 -10.60 20.30 -5.03
CA VAL A 90 -10.22 21.48 -5.78
C VAL A 90 -10.94 22.64 -5.10
N ARG A 91 -10.19 23.53 -4.45
CA ARG A 91 -10.73 24.82 -4.01
C ARG A 91 -11.21 25.53 -5.27
N GLN A 92 -12.51 25.47 -5.54
CA GLN A 92 -13.12 26.36 -6.53
C GLN A 92 -12.89 27.78 -6.00
N ALA A 93 -12.00 28.51 -6.65
CA ALA A 93 -11.89 29.94 -6.47
C ALA A 93 -13.14 30.55 -7.12
N SER A 94 -14.01 31.13 -6.30
CA SER A 94 -15.07 32.04 -6.73
C SER A 94 -14.54 33.45 -6.84
#